data_AF-A0A2D8FC55-F1
#
_entry.id   AF-A0A2D8FC55-F1
#
_cell.length_a   1.000
_cell.length_b   1.000
_cell.length_c   1.000
_cell.angle_alpha   90.00
_cell.angle_beta   90.00
_cell.angle_gamma   90.00
#
_symmetry.space_group_name_H-M   'P 1'
#
loop_
_entity.id
_entity.type
_entity.pdbx_description
1 polymer ?
#
loop_
_entity_poly.entity_id
_entity_poly.type
_entity_poly.pdbx_seq_one_letter_code
_entity_poly.pdbx_strand_id
1 'polypeptide(L)'
;MSKVLYKFVAGFFMGVAEITPGISGATIAGLFNVYKDFLSSLTAFSQNPKDITFEKFIRNLNINFLFPLLTGMGIAIYLASFLIDFLITNYLFFFKIFLSIVMIIAVVKNTFIDHKWNETMKYSISFTIGIVVASIISMTLLSLNFENYFMLGLAGFFAFSAFLLPGISGSLVLVMLGVYPLVIESIKSLDFIAIAPLLFGFLLSFLFLPKQIVRGFIDNEEKVKMLFSGLITGSVPAVWLHIN
;
A
#
# COMPACT_ATOMS: atom_id res chain seq x y z
N MET A 1 19.58 4.99 20.15
CA MET A 1 19.16 5.64 18.89
C MET A 1 18.32 6.87 19.23
N SER A 2 18.52 8.02 18.57
CA SER A 2 17.66 9.19 18.83
C SER A 2 16.22 8.90 18.37
N LYS A 3 15.22 9.52 19.01
CA LYS A 3 13.80 9.35 18.61
C LYS A 3 13.57 9.72 17.14
N VAL A 4 14.33 10.68 16.61
CA VAL A 4 14.29 11.09 15.21
C VAL A 4 14.86 10.00 14.30
N LEU A 5 16.04 9.47 14.63
CA LEU A 5 16.68 8.40 13.84
C LEU A 5 15.83 7.12 13.85
N TYR A 6 15.18 6.79 14.98
CA TYR A 6 14.26 5.66 15.05
C TYR A 6 13.10 5.78 14.05
N LYS A 7 12.45 6.95 14.01
CA LYS A 7 11.35 7.21 13.08
C LYS A 7 11.81 7.20 11.63
N PHE A 8 12.99 7.75 11.36
CA PHE A 8 13.60 7.69 10.05
C PHE A 8 13.83 6.24 9.59
N VAL A 9 14.43 5.40 10.44
CA VAL A 9 14.69 3.99 10.14
C VAL A 9 13.38 3.22 9.95
N ALA A 10 12.38 3.45 10.81
CA ALA A 10 11.06 2.85 10.65
C ALA A 10 10.45 3.24 9.30
N GLY A 11 10.51 4.53 8.94
CA GLY A 11 10.05 5.05 7.65
C GLY A 11 10.79 4.42 6.47
N PHE A 12 12.10 4.27 6.58
CA PHE A 12 12.92 3.62 5.56
C PHE A 12 12.45 2.19 5.28
N PHE A 13 12.30 1.36 6.32
CA PHE A 13 11.79 0.00 6.15
C PHE A 13 10.33 -0.03 5.67
N MET A 14 9.50 0.92 6.07
CA MET A 14 8.15 1.08 5.52
C MET A 14 8.20 1.35 4.02
N GLY A 15 9.09 2.21 3.54
CA GLY A 15 9.24 2.53 2.12
C GLY A 15 9.73 1.35 1.28
N VAL A 16 10.73 0.60 1.76
CA VAL A 16 11.21 -0.62 1.09
C VAL A 16 10.11 -1.67 0.99
N ALA A 17 9.34 -1.85 2.06
CA ALA A 17 8.19 -2.74 2.04
C ALA A 17 7.12 -2.26 1.05
N GLU A 18 6.73 -0.99 1.13
CA GLU A 18 5.59 -0.48 0.37
C GLU A 18 5.81 -0.50 -1.15
N ILE A 19 7.04 -0.22 -1.60
CA ILE A 19 7.37 -0.31 -3.03
C ILE A 19 7.48 -1.76 -3.50
N THR A 20 7.71 -2.74 -2.62
CA THR A 20 7.83 -4.15 -3.00
C THR A 20 6.45 -4.83 -3.02
N PRO A 21 5.94 -5.27 -4.19
CA PRO A 21 4.60 -5.82 -4.30
C PRO A 21 4.40 -7.03 -3.37
N GLY A 22 3.32 -7.00 -2.60
CA GLY A 22 2.99 -8.06 -1.65
C GLY A 22 3.59 -7.88 -0.25
N ILE A 23 4.42 -6.85 -0.01
CA ILE A 23 4.85 -6.46 1.33
C ILE A 23 4.14 -5.14 1.71
N SER A 24 3.50 -5.10 2.88
CA SER A 24 2.74 -3.92 3.34
C SER A 24 3.59 -3.00 4.21
N GLY A 25 3.74 -1.74 3.81
CA GLY A 25 4.40 -0.72 4.63
C GLY A 25 3.70 -0.50 5.98
N ALA A 26 2.36 -0.58 6.02
CA ALA A 26 1.59 -0.49 7.26
C ALA A 26 1.86 -1.66 8.23
N THR A 27 2.13 -2.87 7.72
CA THR A 27 2.58 -3.99 8.57
C THR A 27 3.95 -3.71 9.18
N ILE A 28 4.90 -3.20 8.39
CA ILE A 28 6.21 -2.80 8.91
C ILE A 28 6.09 -1.68 9.94
N ALA A 29 5.23 -0.70 9.70
CA ALA A 29 4.91 0.34 10.67
C ALA A 29 4.42 -0.25 12.00
N GLY A 30 3.65 -1.34 11.95
CA GLY A 30 3.20 -2.10 13.12
C GLY A 30 4.36 -2.76 13.86
N LEU A 31 5.28 -3.40 13.14
CA LEU A 31 6.49 -4.04 13.74
C LEU A 31 7.38 -3.01 14.45
N PHE A 32 7.49 -1.81 13.88
CA PHE A 32 8.21 -0.69 14.51
C PHE A 32 7.37 0.05 15.56
N ASN A 33 6.15 -0.39 15.89
CA ASN A 33 5.24 0.28 16.82
C ASN A 33 4.97 1.76 16.49
N VAL A 34 5.09 2.16 15.22
CA VAL A 34 4.84 3.53 14.75
C VAL A 34 3.50 3.69 14.02
N TYR A 35 2.80 2.57 13.74
CA TYR A 35 1.55 2.58 12.97
C TYR A 35 0.43 3.43 13.60
N LYS A 36 0.25 3.37 14.93
CA LYS A 36 -0.78 4.16 15.62
C LYS A 36 -0.49 5.66 15.54
N ASP A 37 0.78 6.05 15.71
CA ASP A 37 1.23 7.43 15.59
C ASP A 37 1.09 7.93 14.14
N PHE A 38 1.40 7.06 13.16
CA PHE A 38 1.19 7.34 11.75
C PHE A 38 -0.28 7.61 11.44
N LEU A 39 -1.17 6.66 11.73
CA LEU A 39 -2.60 6.82 11.50
C LEU A 39 -3.17 8.05 12.21
N SER A 40 -2.81 8.28 13.48
CA SER A 40 -3.31 9.45 14.22
C SER A 40 -2.90 10.76 13.55
N SER A 41 -1.67 10.85 13.06
CA SER A 41 -1.17 12.00 12.28
C SER A 41 -1.96 12.18 10.97
N LEU A 42 -2.33 11.10 10.28
CA LEU A 42 -3.15 11.20 9.05
C LEU A 42 -4.60 11.63 9.34
N THR A 43 -5.19 11.17 10.44
CA THR A 43 -6.58 11.54 10.78
C THR A 43 -6.75 13.02 11.12
N ALA A 44 -5.67 13.75 11.40
CA ALA A 44 -5.68 15.20 11.60
C ALA A 44 -6.28 15.96 10.39
N PHE A 45 -6.09 15.44 9.17
CA PHE A 45 -6.62 16.02 7.93
C PHE A 45 -8.10 15.72 7.69
N SER A 46 -8.67 14.73 8.39
CA SER A 46 -10.06 14.29 8.24
C SER A 46 -10.99 14.89 9.33
N GLN A 47 -10.51 15.90 10.06
CA GLN A 47 -11.31 16.63 11.05
C GLN A 47 -12.23 17.63 10.36
N ASN A 48 -13.36 17.95 11.01
CA ASN A 48 -14.33 18.90 10.46
C ASN A 48 -13.67 20.29 10.38
N PRO A 49 -13.63 20.96 9.22
CA PRO A 49 -12.94 22.25 9.06
C PRO A 49 -13.44 23.33 10.03
N LYS A 50 -14.66 23.20 10.55
CA LYS A 50 -15.24 24.12 11.53
C LYS A 50 -14.64 24.00 12.95
N ASP A 51 -13.97 22.88 13.27
CA ASP A 51 -13.46 22.56 14.61
C ASP A 51 -11.92 22.67 14.73
N ILE A 52 -11.26 23.15 13.67
CA ILE A 52 -9.81 23.18 13.51
C ILE A 52 -9.29 24.61 13.62
N THR A 53 -8.47 24.87 14.65
CA THR A 53 -7.54 26.00 14.64
C THR A 53 -6.20 25.54 14.06
N PHE A 54 -5.45 26.47 13.45
CA PHE A 54 -4.12 26.16 12.86
C PHE A 54 -3.18 25.53 13.89
N GLU A 55 -3.16 26.02 15.13
CA GLU A 55 -2.36 25.48 16.23
C GLU A 55 -2.74 24.03 16.59
N LYS A 56 -4.06 23.74 16.65
CA LYS A 56 -4.56 22.40 16.93
C LYS A 56 -4.26 21.44 15.78
N PHE A 57 -4.33 21.92 14.53
CA PHE A 57 -3.95 21.16 13.35
C PHE A 57 -2.46 20.77 13.38
N ILE A 58 -1.56 21.73 13.53
CA ILE A 58 -0.11 21.49 13.60
C ILE A 58 0.24 20.54 14.74
N ARG A 59 -0.42 20.68 15.90
CA ARG A 59 -0.24 19.77 17.02
C ARG A 59 -0.71 18.35 16.69
N ASN A 60 -1.86 18.20 16.04
CA ASN A 60 -2.42 16.90 15.66
C ASN A 60 -1.62 16.21 14.54
N LEU A 61 -0.95 16.97 13.67
CA LEU A 61 -0.06 16.43 12.64
C LEU A 61 1.17 15.73 13.19
N ASN A 62 1.59 16.08 14.42
CA ASN A 62 2.80 15.57 15.04
C ASN A 62 4.00 15.61 14.08
N ILE A 63 4.36 16.80 13.59
CA ILE A 63 5.41 16.98 12.56
C ILE A 63 6.75 16.35 12.99
N ASN A 64 7.08 16.42 14.28
CA ASN A 64 8.27 15.78 14.86
C ASN A 64 8.26 14.25 14.75
N PHE A 65 7.10 13.65 14.53
CA PHE A 65 6.94 12.24 14.17
C PHE A 65 6.91 12.05 12.65
N LEU A 66 6.00 12.76 11.97
CA LEU A 66 5.68 12.51 10.58
C LEU A 66 6.84 12.85 9.63
N PHE A 67 7.55 13.95 9.88
CA PHE A 67 8.63 14.40 9.02
C PHE A 67 9.76 13.36 8.87
N PRO A 68 10.46 12.91 9.94
CA PRO A 68 11.51 11.92 9.79
C PRO A 68 11.02 10.59 9.22
N LEU A 69 9.80 10.17 9.55
CA LEU A 69 9.19 8.95 9.02
C LEU A 69 9.00 9.03 7.50
N LEU A 70 8.35 10.10 7.00
CA LEU A 70 8.11 10.28 5.57
C LEU A 70 9.40 10.53 4.80
N THR A 71 10.38 11.22 5.38
CA THR A 71 11.70 11.37 4.77
C THR A 71 12.39 10.03 4.59
N GLY A 72 12.39 9.17 5.62
CA GLY A 72 12.92 7.82 5.51
C GLY A 72 12.20 7.00 4.43
N MET A 73 10.86 7.06 4.41
CA MET A 73 10.03 6.36 3.44
C MET A 73 10.29 6.83 2.00
N GLY A 74 10.36 8.15 1.77
CA GLY A 74 10.63 8.72 0.45
C GLY A 74 12.01 8.35 -0.10
N ILE A 75 13.06 8.42 0.75
CA ILE A 75 14.41 7.99 0.37
C ILE A 75 14.44 6.50 0.05
N ALA A 76 13.79 5.66 0.87
CA ALA A 76 13.72 4.23 0.63
C ALA A 76 13.02 3.90 -0.69
N ILE A 77 11.86 4.52 -0.96
CA ILE A 77 11.11 4.34 -2.22
C ILE A 77 11.98 4.72 -3.41
N TYR A 78 12.65 5.88 -3.35
CA TYR A 78 13.53 6.32 -4.44
C TYR A 78 14.71 5.35 -4.66
N LEU A 79 15.41 4.92 -3.61
CA LEU A 79 16.55 4.01 -3.77
C LEU A 79 16.11 2.61 -4.23
N ALA A 80 14.99 2.11 -3.69
CA ALA A 80 14.46 0.81 -4.04
C ALA A 80 13.89 0.76 -5.46
N SER A 81 13.47 1.89 -6.06
CA SER A 81 13.02 1.89 -7.46
C SER A 81 14.13 1.48 -8.41
N PHE A 82 15.38 1.88 -8.17
CA PHE A 82 16.55 1.43 -8.95
C PHE A 82 16.79 -0.08 -8.80
N LEU A 83 16.65 -0.60 -7.58
CA LEU A 83 16.81 -2.04 -7.34
C LEU A 83 15.71 -2.85 -8.02
N ILE A 84 14.46 -2.40 -7.92
CA ILE A 84 13.32 -3.05 -8.56
C ILE A 84 13.46 -3.02 -10.08
N ASP A 85 13.79 -1.87 -10.65
CA ASP A 85 14.07 -1.73 -12.08
C ASP A 85 15.19 -2.67 -12.52
N PHE A 86 16.29 -2.73 -11.78
CA PHE A 86 17.38 -3.67 -12.03
C PHE A 86 16.92 -5.14 -11.98
N LEU A 87 16.09 -5.52 -11.01
CA LEU A 87 15.53 -6.87 -10.87
C LEU A 87 14.56 -7.20 -12.02
N ILE A 88 13.75 -6.23 -12.46
CA ILE A 88 12.87 -6.38 -13.61
C ILE A 88 13.70 -6.58 -14.89
N THR A 89 14.71 -5.75 -15.14
CA THR A 89 15.51 -5.81 -16.37
C THR A 89 16.42 -7.04 -16.43
N ASN A 90 17.03 -7.47 -15.31
CA ASN A 90 18.10 -8.48 -15.32
C ASN A 90 17.65 -9.85 -14.76
N TYR A 91 16.65 -9.88 -13.89
CA TYR A 91 16.27 -11.06 -13.12
C TYR A 91 14.75 -11.27 -13.05
N LEU A 92 14.01 -10.85 -14.09
CA LEU A 92 12.54 -10.79 -14.11
C LEU A 92 11.87 -12.06 -13.57
N PHE A 93 12.30 -13.21 -14.06
CA PHE A 93 11.71 -14.50 -13.70
C PHE A 93 11.88 -14.81 -12.20
N PHE A 94 13.07 -14.61 -11.66
CA PHE A 94 13.34 -14.82 -10.23
C PHE A 94 12.63 -13.79 -9.36
N PHE A 95 12.52 -12.55 -9.84
CA PHE A 95 11.78 -11.51 -9.15
C PHE A 95 10.29 -11.84 -9.07
N LYS A 96 9.67 -12.31 -10.15
CA LYS A 96 8.27 -12.78 -10.16
C LYS A 96 8.03 -13.94 -9.20
N ILE A 97 8.96 -14.90 -9.12
CA ILE A 97 8.91 -16.00 -8.14
C ILE A 97 8.98 -15.45 -6.72
N PHE A 98 9.94 -14.56 -6.45
CA PHE A 98 10.11 -13.93 -5.13
C PHE A 98 8.83 -13.22 -4.68
N LEU A 99 8.25 -12.37 -5.53
CA LEU A 99 6.98 -11.67 -5.23
C LEU A 99 5.83 -12.66 -4.98
N SER A 100 5.72 -13.70 -5.80
CA SER A 100 4.68 -14.74 -5.64
C SER A 100 4.81 -15.46 -4.29
N ILE A 101 6.03 -15.81 -3.87
CA ILE A 101 6.29 -16.45 -2.57
C ILE A 101 5.94 -15.52 -1.42
N VAL A 102 6.37 -14.25 -1.49
CA VAL A 102 6.06 -13.24 -0.48
C VAL A 102 4.55 -13.07 -0.30
N MET A 103 3.80 -13.03 -1.40
CA MET A 103 2.35 -12.95 -1.39
C MET A 103 1.70 -14.18 -0.74
N ILE A 104 2.18 -15.39 -1.06
CA ILE A 104 1.69 -16.62 -0.42
C ILE A 104 1.95 -16.60 1.09
N ILE A 105 3.14 -16.16 1.53
CA ILE A 105 3.47 -16.03 2.95
C ILE A 105 2.53 -15.04 3.64
N ALA A 106 2.24 -13.90 3.01
CA ALA A 106 1.31 -12.92 3.54
C ALA A 106 -0.11 -13.50 3.71
N VAL A 107 -0.59 -14.26 2.73
CA VAL A 107 -1.87 -14.97 2.80
C VAL A 107 -1.87 -15.97 3.94
N VAL A 108 -0.86 -16.84 4.02
CA VAL A 108 -0.77 -17.86 5.06
C VAL A 108 -0.79 -17.24 6.46
N LYS A 109 -0.03 -16.15 6.66
CA LYS A 109 -0.01 -15.43 7.93
C LYS A 109 -1.40 -14.90 8.28
N ASN A 110 -2.02 -14.17 7.37
CA ASN A 110 -3.30 -13.50 7.61
C ASN A 110 -4.46 -14.47 7.82
N THR A 111 -4.43 -15.68 7.23
CA THR A 111 -5.55 -16.63 7.28
C THR A 111 -5.37 -17.75 8.31
N PHE A 112 -4.14 -18.21 8.56
CA PHE A 112 -3.88 -19.38 9.41
C PHE A 112 -3.11 -19.06 10.71
N ILE A 113 -2.32 -17.99 10.75
CA ILE A 113 -1.45 -17.68 11.91
C ILE A 113 -2.13 -16.66 12.83
N ASP A 114 -2.65 -15.58 12.26
CA ASP A 114 -3.20 -14.46 13.05
C ASP A 114 -4.58 -14.80 13.68
N HIS A 115 -5.28 -15.85 13.22
CA HIS A 115 -6.64 -16.19 13.62
C HIS A 115 -6.86 -17.69 13.82
N LYS A 116 -7.84 -18.07 14.66
CA LYS A 116 -8.24 -19.47 14.82
C LYS A 116 -8.99 -19.93 13.57
N TRP A 117 -8.75 -21.17 13.15
CA TRP A 117 -9.38 -21.76 11.96
C TRP A 117 -10.91 -21.57 11.87
N ASN A 118 -11.62 -21.74 13.00
CA ASN A 118 -13.08 -21.59 13.04
C ASN A 118 -13.55 -20.14 12.81
N GLU A 119 -12.75 -19.15 13.20
CA GLU A 119 -13.03 -17.72 12.98
C GLU A 119 -12.72 -17.35 11.51
N THR A 120 -11.64 -17.87 10.95
CA THR A 120 -11.26 -17.75 9.53
C THR A 120 -12.37 -18.25 8.59
N MET A 121 -12.97 -19.42 8.88
CA MET A 121 -13.99 -20.04 8.03
C MET A 121 -15.27 -19.21 7.91
N LYS A 122 -15.62 -18.43 8.95
CA LYS A 122 -16.78 -17.54 8.96
C LYS A 122 -16.73 -16.48 7.84
N TYR A 123 -15.52 -16.10 7.43
CA TYR A 123 -15.29 -15.06 6.42
C TYR A 123 -14.74 -15.63 5.10
N SER A 124 -14.88 -16.94 4.87
CA SER A 124 -14.51 -17.62 3.62
C SER A 124 -15.14 -16.99 2.38
N ILE A 125 -16.39 -16.52 2.47
CA ILE A 125 -17.06 -15.76 1.39
C ILE A 125 -16.30 -14.48 1.06
N SER A 126 -15.80 -13.75 2.06
CA SER A 126 -15.03 -12.52 1.82
C SER A 126 -13.70 -12.83 1.12
N PHE A 127 -13.04 -13.91 1.51
CA PHE A 127 -11.84 -14.41 0.82
C PHE A 127 -12.11 -14.78 -0.64
N THR A 128 -13.17 -15.53 -0.92
CA THR A 128 -13.56 -15.90 -2.28
C THR A 128 -13.90 -14.68 -3.13
N ILE A 129 -14.63 -13.70 -2.57
CA ILE A 129 -14.90 -12.42 -3.25
C ILE A 129 -13.58 -11.72 -3.60
N GLY A 130 -12.63 -11.68 -2.67
CA GLY A 130 -11.31 -11.11 -2.91
C GLY A 130 -10.58 -11.80 -4.08
N ILE A 131 -10.56 -13.14 -4.10
CA ILE A 131 -9.97 -13.89 -5.22
C ILE A 131 -10.64 -13.54 -6.53
N VAL A 132 -11.98 -13.58 -6.59
CA VAL A 132 -12.72 -13.35 -7.82
C VAL A 132 -12.48 -11.93 -8.33
N VAL A 133 -12.57 -10.92 -7.46
CA VAL A 133 -12.34 -9.52 -7.83
C VAL A 133 -10.92 -9.32 -8.33
N ALA A 134 -9.91 -9.81 -7.60
CA ALA A 134 -8.52 -9.63 -8.01
C ALA A 134 -8.18 -10.40 -9.29
N SER A 135 -8.66 -11.63 -9.44
CA SER A 135 -8.43 -12.42 -10.65
C SER A 135 -9.10 -11.79 -11.86
N ILE A 136 -10.33 -11.28 -11.72
CA ILE A 136 -10.99 -10.52 -12.79
C ILE A 136 -10.11 -9.33 -13.17
N ILE A 137 -9.75 -8.45 -12.23
CA ILE A 137 -8.92 -7.26 -12.53
C ILE A 137 -7.60 -7.65 -13.18
N SER A 138 -6.91 -8.66 -12.64
CA SER A 138 -5.58 -9.11 -13.09
C SER A 138 -5.59 -9.76 -14.47
N MET A 139 -6.66 -10.48 -14.81
CA MET A 139 -6.81 -11.17 -16.10
C MET A 139 -7.54 -10.33 -17.14
N THR A 140 -8.18 -9.24 -16.71
CA THR A 140 -8.88 -8.34 -17.62
C THR A 140 -7.82 -7.58 -18.42
N LEU A 141 -7.47 -8.15 -19.57
CA LEU A 141 -6.76 -7.53 -20.69
C LEU A 141 -7.57 -6.38 -21.33
N LEU A 142 -8.48 -5.73 -20.58
CA LEU A 142 -8.85 -4.37 -20.97
C LEU A 142 -7.53 -3.63 -20.91
N SER A 143 -7.03 -3.24 -22.06
CA SER A 143 -6.01 -2.22 -22.22
C SER A 143 -6.57 -0.94 -21.61
N LEU A 144 -6.61 -0.90 -20.27
CA LEU A 144 -6.85 0.29 -19.50
C LEU A 144 -5.72 1.21 -19.95
N ASN A 145 -6.07 2.14 -20.84
CA ASN A 145 -5.10 3.02 -21.42
C ASN A 145 -4.72 4.02 -20.33
N PHE A 146 -3.71 3.70 -19.53
CA PHE A 146 -3.23 4.54 -18.45
C PHE A 146 -2.42 5.74 -18.95
N GLU A 147 -2.32 5.95 -20.28
CA GLU A 147 -2.09 7.29 -20.84
C GLU A 147 -3.21 8.27 -20.45
N ASN A 148 -4.39 7.76 -20.05
CA ASN A 148 -5.42 8.56 -19.43
C ASN A 148 -5.05 8.90 -17.98
N TYR A 149 -4.64 10.15 -17.75
CA TYR A 149 -4.36 10.70 -16.42
C TYR A 149 -5.46 10.45 -15.38
N PHE A 150 -6.73 10.35 -15.80
CA PHE A 150 -7.83 10.01 -14.90
C PHE A 150 -7.69 8.60 -14.33
N MET A 151 -7.37 7.61 -15.16
CA MET A 151 -7.19 6.22 -14.73
C MET A 151 -5.98 6.08 -13.81
N LEU A 152 -4.90 6.80 -14.10
CA LEU A 152 -3.72 6.84 -13.24
C LEU A 152 -4.01 7.49 -11.88
N GLY A 153 -4.86 8.53 -11.85
CA GLY A 153 -5.37 9.10 -10.60
C GLY A 153 -6.25 8.14 -9.81
N LEU A 154 -7.13 7.37 -10.46
CA LEU A 154 -7.90 6.32 -9.78
C LEU A 154 -6.99 5.22 -9.23
N ALA A 155 -5.97 4.80 -9.98
CA ALA A 155 -5.00 3.84 -9.50
C ALA A 155 -4.29 4.34 -8.24
N GLY A 156 -3.89 5.62 -8.23
CA GLY A 156 -3.38 6.29 -7.04
C GLY A 156 -4.35 6.20 -5.87
N PHE A 157 -5.59 6.64 -6.08
CA PHE A 157 -6.61 6.63 -5.03
C PHE A 157 -6.78 5.24 -4.39
N PHE A 158 -6.88 4.17 -5.18
CA PHE A 158 -7.02 2.81 -4.65
C PHE A 158 -5.75 2.30 -3.99
N ALA A 159 -4.57 2.58 -4.54
CA ALA A 159 -3.30 2.14 -3.97
C ALA A 159 -3.03 2.80 -2.60
N PHE A 160 -3.29 4.10 -2.45
CA PHE A 160 -3.16 4.73 -1.13
C PHE A 160 -4.21 4.22 -0.13
N SER A 161 -5.44 3.98 -0.59
CA SER A 161 -6.49 3.40 0.24
C SER A 161 -6.10 2.02 0.79
N ALA A 162 -5.47 1.20 -0.05
CA ALA A 162 -4.94 -0.10 0.34
C ALA A 162 -3.78 0.03 1.33
N PHE A 163 -2.83 0.95 1.09
CA PHE A 163 -1.68 1.20 1.97
C PHE A 163 -2.09 1.56 3.42
N LEU A 164 -3.21 2.26 3.61
CA LEU A 164 -3.67 2.66 4.94
C LEU A 164 -4.04 1.51 5.87
N LEU A 165 -4.17 0.30 5.34
CA LEU A 165 -4.64 -0.88 6.04
C LEU A 165 -3.48 -1.88 6.24
N PRO A 166 -3.26 -2.43 7.45
CA PRO A 166 -2.18 -3.36 7.69
C PRO A 166 -2.38 -4.66 6.91
N GLY A 167 -1.31 -5.16 6.30
CA GLY A 167 -1.31 -6.41 5.56
C GLY A 167 -1.67 -6.25 4.10
N ILE A 168 -1.81 -5.02 3.62
CA ILE A 168 -2.14 -4.70 2.23
C ILE A 168 -1.11 -3.71 1.71
N SER A 169 -0.64 -3.96 0.50
CA SER A 169 0.37 -3.16 -0.17
C SER A 169 -0.29 -2.35 -1.28
N GLY A 170 -0.06 -1.04 -1.30
CA GLY A 170 -0.47 -0.16 -2.39
C GLY A 170 0.24 -0.52 -3.70
N SER A 171 1.51 -0.94 -3.66
CA SER A 171 2.21 -1.41 -4.86
C SER A 171 1.60 -2.68 -5.45
N LEU A 172 1.00 -3.55 -4.64
CA LEU A 172 0.26 -4.71 -5.17
C LEU A 172 -0.98 -4.28 -5.96
N VAL A 173 -1.70 -3.24 -5.49
CA VAL A 173 -2.81 -2.65 -6.25
C VAL A 173 -2.32 -2.07 -7.57
N LEU A 174 -1.16 -1.39 -7.57
CA LEU A 174 -0.57 -0.87 -8.81
C LEU A 174 -0.16 -1.99 -9.78
N VAL A 175 0.32 -3.14 -9.28
CA VAL A 175 0.61 -4.32 -10.09
C VAL A 175 -0.68 -4.91 -10.67
N MET A 176 -1.73 -5.07 -9.85
CA MET A 176 -3.03 -5.55 -10.33
C MET A 176 -3.60 -4.68 -11.44
N LEU A 177 -3.45 -3.36 -11.31
CA LEU A 177 -3.90 -2.40 -12.30
C LEU A 177 -2.95 -2.27 -13.50
N GLY A 178 -1.75 -2.85 -13.46
CA GLY A 178 -0.80 -2.81 -14.57
C GLY A 178 -0.05 -1.49 -14.75
N VAL A 179 -0.11 -0.59 -13.77
CA VAL A 179 0.60 0.70 -13.80
C VAL A 179 1.93 0.68 -13.06
N TYR A 180 2.26 -0.42 -12.39
CA TYR A 180 3.44 -0.49 -11.54
C TYR A 180 4.78 -0.21 -12.27
N PRO A 181 5.07 -0.76 -13.48
CA PRO A 181 6.30 -0.43 -14.21
C PRO A 181 6.44 1.07 -14.50
N LEU A 182 5.36 1.72 -14.97
CA LEU A 182 5.30 3.17 -15.19
C LEU A 182 5.65 3.96 -13.92
N VAL A 183 5.15 3.52 -12.78
CA VAL A 183 5.42 4.17 -11.48
C VAL A 183 6.87 4.01 -11.08
N ILE A 184 7.45 2.81 -11.23
CA ILE A 184 8.87 2.57 -10.93
C ILE A 184 9.76 3.44 -11.81
N GLU A 185 9.48 3.49 -13.12
CA GLU A 185 10.21 4.33 -14.06
C GLU A 185 10.10 5.81 -13.69
N SER A 186 8.88 6.31 -13.44
CA SER A 186 8.63 7.71 -13.10
C SER A 186 9.33 8.13 -11.80
N ILE A 187 9.40 7.25 -10.79
CA ILE A 187 10.13 7.51 -9.55
C ILE A 187 11.64 7.55 -9.82
N LYS A 188 12.17 6.58 -10.58
CA LYS A 188 13.60 6.46 -10.90
C LYS A 188 14.10 7.66 -11.71
N SER A 189 13.32 8.10 -12.71
CA SER A 189 13.64 9.24 -13.59
C SER A 189 13.30 10.60 -12.98
N LEU A 190 12.63 10.63 -11.81
CA LEU A 190 12.06 11.84 -11.21
C LEU A 190 11.10 12.58 -12.16
N ASP A 191 10.34 11.83 -12.97
CA ASP A 191 9.31 12.38 -13.84
C ASP A 191 8.07 12.75 -13.03
N PHE A 192 8.11 13.96 -12.46
CA PHE A 192 7.02 14.52 -11.68
C PHE A 192 5.74 14.74 -12.51
N ILE A 193 5.85 14.88 -13.83
CA ILE A 193 4.69 15.10 -14.70
C ILE A 193 3.94 13.78 -14.88
N ALA A 194 4.67 12.70 -15.19
CA ALA A 194 4.08 11.37 -15.36
C ALA A 194 3.41 10.86 -14.08
N ILE A 195 4.00 11.08 -12.91
CA ILE A 195 3.46 10.59 -11.63
C ILE A 195 2.42 11.53 -10.98
N ALA A 196 2.30 12.78 -11.43
CA ALA A 196 1.40 13.77 -10.82
C ALA A 196 -0.05 13.30 -10.70
N PRO A 197 -0.68 12.65 -11.71
CA PRO A 197 -2.05 12.17 -11.58
C PRO A 197 -2.19 11.11 -10.47
N LEU A 198 -1.22 10.20 -10.35
CA LEU A 198 -1.19 9.20 -9.29
C LEU A 198 -1.06 9.85 -7.91
N LEU A 199 -0.16 10.83 -7.76
CA LEU A 199 0.00 11.57 -6.51
C LEU A 199 -1.25 12.38 -6.16
N PHE A 200 -1.97 12.89 -7.15
CA PHE A 200 -3.27 13.54 -6.94
C PHE A 200 -4.31 12.53 -6.42
N GLY A 201 -4.35 11.32 -6.98
CA GLY A 201 -5.14 10.22 -6.44
C GLY A 201 -4.80 9.87 -5.00
N PHE A 202 -3.50 9.78 -4.68
CA PHE A 202 -3.01 9.57 -3.31
C PHE A 202 -3.52 10.66 -2.37
N LEU A 203 -3.40 11.92 -2.79
CA LEU A 203 -3.86 13.07 -2.01
C LEU A 203 -5.37 13.01 -1.74
N LEU A 204 -6.19 12.68 -2.74
CA LEU A 204 -7.63 12.54 -2.55
C LEU A 204 -7.96 11.42 -1.56
N SER A 205 -7.36 10.23 -1.73
CA SER A 205 -7.57 9.12 -0.79
C SER A 205 -7.16 9.50 0.63
N PHE A 206 -6.00 10.15 0.76
CA PHE A 206 -5.47 10.66 2.02
C PHE A 206 -6.39 11.66 2.73
N LEU A 207 -7.07 12.55 2.00
CA LEU A 207 -7.96 13.53 2.63
C LEU A 207 -9.28 12.91 3.11
N PHE A 208 -9.85 11.98 2.35
CA PHE A 208 -11.21 11.49 2.60
C PHE A 208 -11.27 10.20 3.42
N LEU A 209 -10.30 9.31 3.26
CA LEU A 209 -10.45 7.92 3.68
C LEU A 209 -9.80 7.51 5.01
N PRO A 210 -8.74 8.15 5.58
CA PRO A 210 -8.09 7.63 6.77
C PRO A 210 -9.05 7.37 7.94
N LYS A 211 -9.95 8.32 8.22
CA LYS A 211 -10.92 8.16 9.32
C LYS A 211 -11.93 7.05 9.06
N GLN A 212 -12.37 6.89 7.80
CA GLN A 212 -13.38 5.90 7.42
C GLN A 212 -12.78 4.49 7.40
N ILE A 213 -11.60 4.36 6.80
CA ILE A 213 -10.84 3.11 6.71
C ILE A 213 -10.44 2.62 8.10
N VAL A 214 -9.94 3.51 8.97
CA VAL A 214 -9.57 3.12 10.35
C VAL A 214 -10.77 2.61 11.15
N ARG A 215 -11.92 3.30 11.08
CA ARG A 215 -13.15 2.84 11.76
C ARG A 215 -13.63 1.50 11.20
N GLY A 216 -13.74 1.40 9.87
CA GLY A 216 -14.19 0.18 9.21
C GLY A 216 -13.28 -1.03 9.48
N PHE A 217 -11.97 -0.81 9.58
CA PHE A 217 -11.01 -1.86 9.92
C PHE A 217 -11.13 -2.30 11.38
N ILE A 218 -11.19 -1.37 12.34
CA ILE A 218 -11.31 -1.71 13.76
C ILE A 218 -12.58 -2.52 14.02
N ASP A 219 -13.69 -2.16 13.36
CA ASP A 219 -14.98 -2.81 13.60
C ASP A 219 -15.10 -4.20 12.92
N ASN A 220 -14.25 -4.51 11.92
CA ASN A 220 -14.36 -5.72 11.09
C ASN A 220 -13.01 -6.34 10.69
N GLU A 221 -11.99 -6.23 11.55
CA GLU A 221 -10.59 -6.56 11.23
C GLU A 221 -10.43 -7.93 10.53
N GLU A 222 -11.05 -8.98 11.08
CA GLU A 222 -10.97 -10.34 10.56
C GLU A 222 -11.55 -10.46 9.14
N LYS A 223 -12.73 -9.88 8.91
CA LYS A 223 -13.39 -9.88 7.59
C LYS A 223 -12.54 -9.17 6.56
N VAL A 224 -11.93 -8.04 6.95
CA VAL A 224 -11.08 -7.24 6.08
C VAL A 224 -9.81 -8.01 5.73
N LYS A 225 -9.10 -8.57 6.71
CA LYS A 225 -7.92 -9.42 6.47
C LYS A 225 -8.22 -10.60 5.55
N MET A 226 -9.37 -11.24 5.71
CA MET A 226 -9.79 -12.36 4.84
C MET A 226 -10.08 -11.91 3.41
N LEU A 227 -10.80 -10.80 3.23
CA LEU A 227 -11.01 -10.21 1.90
C LEU A 227 -9.69 -9.90 1.20
N PHE A 228 -8.75 -9.28 1.90
CA PHE A 228 -7.45 -8.91 1.32
C PHE A 228 -6.52 -10.09 1.09
N SER A 229 -6.56 -11.12 1.92
CA SER A 229 -5.87 -12.38 1.64
C SER A 229 -6.40 -13.02 0.35
N GLY A 230 -7.70 -12.90 0.10
CA GLY A 230 -8.30 -13.29 -1.17
C GLY A 230 -7.78 -12.44 -2.34
N LEU A 231 -7.75 -11.11 -2.17
CA LEU A 231 -7.22 -10.19 -3.18
C LEU A 231 -5.75 -10.47 -3.50
N ILE A 232 -4.90 -10.70 -2.48
CA ILE A 232 -3.50 -11.07 -2.66
C ILE A 232 -3.41 -12.37 -3.46
N THR A 233 -4.18 -13.40 -3.09
CA THR A 233 -4.20 -14.69 -3.80
C THR A 233 -4.61 -14.51 -5.27
N GLY A 234 -5.71 -13.80 -5.54
CA GLY A 234 -6.21 -13.56 -6.91
C GLY A 234 -5.34 -12.62 -7.73
N SER A 235 -4.43 -11.87 -7.10
CA SER A 235 -3.50 -10.96 -7.78
C SER A 235 -2.18 -11.59 -8.21
N VAL A 236 -1.91 -12.85 -7.81
CA VAL A 236 -0.69 -13.55 -8.25
C VAL A 236 -0.54 -13.54 -9.79
N PRO A 237 -1.59 -13.80 -10.60
CA PRO A 237 -1.49 -13.68 -12.05
C PRO A 237 -1.01 -12.30 -12.54
N ALA A 238 -1.37 -11.20 -11.88
CA ALA A 238 -0.93 -9.86 -12.27
C ALA A 238 0.59 -9.69 -12.17
N VAL A 239 1.26 -10.31 -11.20
CA VAL A 239 2.73 -10.31 -11.12
C VAL A 239 3.34 -10.89 -12.40
N TRP A 240 2.72 -11.92 -12.96
CA TRP A 240 3.22 -12.60 -14.16
C TRP A 240 2.85 -11.87 -15.45
N LEU A 241 1.66 -11.25 -15.49
CA LEU A 241 1.13 -10.57 -16.67
C LEU A 241 1.60 -9.12 -16.81
N HIS A 242 1.72 -8.38 -15.70
CA HIS A 242 1.87 -6.93 -15.73
C HIS A 242 3.26 -6.41 -15.34
N ILE A 243 4.11 -7.25 -14.75
CA ILE A 243 5.51 -6.89 -14.52
C ILE A 243 6.33 -7.42 -15.70
N ASN A 244 6.91 -6.51 -16.49
CA ASN A 244 7.65 -6.83 -17.71
C ASN A 244 8.86 -5.90 -17.87
#